data_AF-A0A0Q4EF12-F1
#
_entry.id   AF-A0A0Q4EF12-F1
#
_cell.length_a   1.000
_cell.length_b   1.000
_cell.length_c   1.000
_cell.angle_alpha   90.00
_cell.angle_beta   90.00
_cell.angle_gamma   90.00
#
_symmetry.space_group_name_H-M   'P 1'
#
loop_
_entity.id
_entity.type
_entity.pdbx_description
1 polymer ?
#
loop_
_entity_poly.entity_id
_entity_poly.type
_entity_poly.pdbx_seq_one_letter_code
_entity_poly.pdbx_strand_id
1 'polypeptide(L)'
;MRWDAHKAAEPEVAAALPRYVDAGILAASKALGRSTRSLNRIAAEHGIEFATCTAKTMESRRRARASLIAQVKALAESHSHQAEICSALGITRAALREIAEINHINIDNRSRGARNASDT
;
A
#
# COMPACT_ATOMS: atom_id res chain seq x y z
N MET A 1 16.04 -24.65 27.46
CA MET A 1 14.77 -24.14 28.02
C MET A 1 14.32 -22.81 27.38
N ARG A 2 14.24 -22.68 26.05
CA ARG A 2 13.67 -21.46 25.40
C ARG A 2 12.30 -21.69 24.75
N TRP A 3 11.89 -22.94 24.56
CA TRP A 3 10.63 -23.28 23.89
C TRP A 3 9.41 -23.16 24.82
N ASP A 4 9.54 -23.57 26.08
CA ASP A 4 8.43 -23.57 27.05
C ASP A 4 7.98 -22.15 27.44
N ALA A 5 8.92 -21.21 27.54
CA ALA A 5 8.62 -19.80 27.82
C ALA A 5 7.83 -19.14 26.68
N HIS A 6 8.07 -19.56 25.43
CA HIS A 6 7.35 -19.00 24.29
C HIS A 6 5.90 -19.47 24.22
N LYS A 7 5.62 -20.72 24.62
CA LYS A 7 4.27 -21.30 24.77
C LYS A 7 3.51 -20.70 25.96
N ALA A 8 4.17 -20.52 27.10
CA ALA A 8 3.53 -19.93 28.29
C ALA A 8 3.02 -18.50 28.04
N ALA A 9 3.66 -17.74 27.15
CA ALA A 9 3.25 -16.39 26.75
C ALA A 9 2.27 -16.34 25.56
N GLU A 10 1.90 -17.47 24.95
CA GLU A 10 0.89 -17.53 23.88
C GLU A 10 -0.50 -16.98 24.29
N PRO A 11 -1.05 -17.26 25.48
CA PRO A 11 -2.36 -16.73 25.87
C PRO A 11 -2.38 -15.20 26.00
N GLU A 12 -1.29 -14.59 26.49
CA GLU A 12 -1.18 -13.12 26.58
C GLU A 12 -1.08 -12.47 25.20
N VAL A 13 -0.31 -13.10 24.30
CA VAL A 13 -0.21 -12.67 22.90
C VAL A 13 -1.57 -12.77 22.23
N ALA A 14 -2.28 -13.90 22.38
CA ALA A 14 -3.60 -14.11 21.82
C ALA A 14 -4.63 -13.08 22.34
N ALA A 15 -4.58 -12.72 23.63
CA ALA A 15 -5.44 -11.69 24.21
C ALA A 15 -5.13 -10.28 23.69
N ALA A 16 -3.88 -10.01 23.29
CA ALA A 16 -3.48 -8.72 22.73
C ALA A 16 -3.80 -8.58 21.22
N LEU A 17 -3.83 -9.69 20.48
CA LEU A 17 -4.04 -9.71 19.03
C LEU A 17 -5.29 -8.96 18.52
N PRO A 18 -6.47 -9.02 19.18
CA PRO A 18 -7.68 -8.32 18.72
C PRO A 18 -7.50 -6.81 18.55
N ARG A 19 -6.63 -6.18 19.37
CA ARG A 19 -6.35 -4.73 19.29
C ARG A 19 -5.64 -4.32 18.00
N TYR A 20 -5.06 -5.28 17.30
CA TYR A 20 -4.30 -5.06 16.07
C TYR A 20 -5.04 -5.58 14.84
N VAL A 21 -6.30 -5.99 14.96
CA VAL A 21 -7.10 -6.45 13.81
C VAL A 21 -7.11 -5.38 12.73
N ASP A 22 -7.48 -4.15 13.06
CA ASP A 22 -7.55 -3.05 12.08
C ASP A 22 -6.17 -2.51 11.67
N ALA A 23 -5.19 -2.54 12.58
CA ALA A 23 -3.83 -2.05 12.31
C ALA A 23 -2.99 -3.03 11.47
N GLY A 24 -3.33 -4.32 11.49
CA GLY A 24 -2.72 -5.38 10.71
C GLY A 24 -1.50 -6.07 11.36
N ILE A 25 -1.10 -7.20 10.77
CA ILE A 25 -0.05 -8.11 11.26
C ILE A 25 1.32 -7.46 11.43
N LEU A 26 1.65 -6.46 10.61
CA LEU A 26 2.93 -5.75 10.70
C LEU A 26 2.99 -4.85 11.94
N ALA A 27 1.87 -4.20 12.28
CA ALA A 27 1.77 -3.42 13.51
C ALA A 27 1.83 -4.34 14.74
N ALA A 28 1.10 -5.47 14.70
CA ALA A 28 1.16 -6.49 15.74
C ALA A 28 2.58 -7.06 15.93
N SER A 29 3.29 -7.34 14.83
CA SER A 29 4.66 -7.87 14.86
C SER A 29 5.65 -6.92 15.54
N LYS A 30 5.56 -5.62 15.22
CA LYS A 30 6.39 -4.60 15.86
C LYS A 30 6.07 -4.41 17.33
N ALA A 31 4.78 -4.37 17.68
CA ALA A 31 4.34 -4.12 19.05
C ALA A 31 4.59 -5.30 20.00
N LEU A 32 4.41 -6.52 19.51
CA LEU A 32 4.52 -7.75 20.31
C LEU A 32 5.90 -8.41 20.21
N GLY A 33 6.81 -7.85 19.40
CA GLY A 33 8.18 -8.36 19.25
C GLY A 33 8.26 -9.78 18.68
N ARG A 34 7.25 -10.22 17.92
CA ARG A 34 7.16 -11.58 17.36
C ARG A 34 7.05 -11.54 15.84
N SER A 35 7.50 -12.63 15.21
CA SER A 35 7.41 -12.77 13.75
C SER A 35 5.96 -12.82 13.28
N THR A 36 5.69 -12.26 12.09
CA THR A 36 4.38 -12.30 11.44
C THR A 36 3.88 -13.73 11.24
N ARG A 37 4.77 -14.69 10.96
CA ARG A 37 4.45 -16.13 10.88
C ARG A 37 3.90 -16.67 12.20
N SER A 38 4.56 -16.36 13.33
CA SER A 38 4.10 -16.84 14.64
C SER A 38 2.76 -16.21 15.02
N LEU A 39 2.58 -14.92 14.75
CA LEU A 39 1.36 -14.21 15.09
C LEU A 39 0.17 -14.66 14.22
N ASN A 40 0.39 -14.95 12.92
CA ASN A 40 -0.66 -15.52 12.07
C ASN A 40 -1.08 -16.91 12.52
N ARG A 41 -0.15 -17.76 12.98
CA ARG A 41 -0.49 -19.08 13.55
C ARG A 41 -1.38 -18.92 14.78
N ILE A 42 -0.98 -18.08 15.74
CA ILE A 42 -1.74 -17.83 16.97
C ILE A 42 -3.10 -17.22 16.64
N ALA A 43 -3.15 -16.26 15.71
CA ALA A 43 -4.41 -15.66 15.28
C ALA A 43 -5.36 -16.70 14.69
N ALA A 44 -4.88 -17.59 13.81
CA ALA A 44 -5.68 -18.66 13.23
C ALA A 44 -6.20 -19.66 14.28
N GLU A 45 -5.37 -20.05 15.26
CA GLU A 45 -5.77 -20.92 16.37
C GLU A 45 -6.88 -20.29 17.23
N HIS A 46 -6.94 -18.96 17.29
CA HIS A 46 -7.92 -18.19 18.07
C HIS A 46 -9.04 -17.56 17.23
N GLY A 47 -9.13 -17.86 15.93
CA GLY A 47 -10.16 -17.32 15.03
C GLY A 47 -10.06 -15.81 14.77
N ILE A 48 -8.88 -15.21 14.96
CA ILE A 48 -8.61 -13.79 14.72
C ILE A 48 -8.11 -13.61 13.28
N GLU A 49 -8.77 -12.75 12.52
CA GLU A 49 -8.34 -12.37 11.18
C GLU A 49 -7.86 -10.91 11.18
N PHE A 50 -6.62 -10.67 10.75
CA PHE A 50 -6.11 -9.30 10.65
C PHE A 50 -6.66 -8.63 9.40
N ALA A 51 -7.03 -7.35 9.50
CA ALA A 51 -7.31 -6.43 8.39
C ALA A 51 -6.05 -6.03 7.61
N THR A 52 -5.04 -6.91 7.58
CA THR A 52 -3.96 -6.82 6.59
C THR A 52 -4.52 -6.83 5.18
N CYS A 53 -3.71 -6.35 4.23
CA CYS A 53 -3.98 -6.47 2.81
C CYS A 53 -4.23 -7.93 2.41
N THR A 54 -5.43 -8.44 2.64
CA THR A 54 -5.89 -9.71 2.12
C THR A 54 -5.76 -9.64 0.60
N ALA A 55 -5.63 -10.78 -0.06
CA ALA A 55 -5.65 -10.82 -1.53
C ALA A 55 -6.83 -10.02 -2.09
N LYS A 56 -7.97 -10.01 -1.39
CA LYS A 56 -9.16 -9.19 -1.68
C LYS A 56 -8.89 -7.69 -1.59
N THR A 57 -8.22 -7.21 -0.53
CA THR A 57 -7.83 -5.81 -0.39
C THR A 57 -6.77 -5.39 -1.41
N MET A 58 -5.81 -6.27 -1.75
CA MET A 58 -4.85 -5.99 -2.81
C MET A 58 -5.51 -5.92 -4.19
N GLU A 59 -6.44 -6.83 -4.47
CA GLU A 59 -7.22 -6.84 -5.71
C GLU A 59 -8.12 -5.60 -5.79
N SER A 60 -8.75 -5.19 -4.68
CA SER A 60 -9.51 -3.94 -4.62
C SER A 60 -8.63 -2.72 -4.89
N ARG A 61 -7.41 -2.67 -4.33
CA ARG A 61 -6.44 -1.60 -4.62
C ARG A 61 -5.99 -1.64 -6.08
N ARG A 62 -5.77 -2.83 -6.65
CA ARG A 62 -5.43 -3.01 -8.07
C ARG A 62 -6.55 -2.50 -8.98
N ARG A 63 -7.82 -2.83 -8.69
CA ARG A 63 -9.00 -2.34 -9.43
C ARG A 63 -9.16 -0.82 -9.30
N ALA A 64 -9.04 -0.28 -8.09
CA ALA A 64 -9.12 1.17 -7.86
C ALA A 64 -8.00 1.92 -8.61
N ARG A 65 -6.79 1.34 -8.69
CA ARG A 65 -5.71 1.90 -9.51
C ARG A 65 -6.01 1.77 -11.00
N ALA A 66 -6.56 0.63 -11.44
CA ALA A 66 -6.91 0.42 -12.84
C ALA A 66 -7.92 1.47 -13.34
N SER A 67 -8.91 1.85 -12.54
CA SER A 67 -9.87 2.91 -12.89
C SER A 67 -9.24 4.31 -13.02
N LEU A 68 -8.06 4.52 -12.42
CA LEU A 68 -7.34 5.81 -12.49
C LEU A 68 -6.40 5.89 -13.69
N ILE A 69 -6.02 4.77 -14.33
CA ILE A 69 -5.04 4.74 -15.42
C ILE A 69 -5.45 5.67 -16.57
N ALA A 70 -6.71 5.56 -17.03
CA ALA A 70 -7.21 6.38 -18.14
C ALA A 70 -7.19 7.88 -17.80
N GLN A 71 -7.54 8.24 -16.57
CA GLN A 71 -7.55 9.63 -16.10
C GLN A 71 -6.14 10.18 -15.92
N VAL A 72 -5.22 9.40 -15.34
CA VAL A 72 -3.79 9.76 -15.23
C VAL A 72 -3.19 9.99 -16.61
N LYS A 73 -3.51 9.13 -17.59
CA LYS A 73 -3.04 9.27 -18.97
C LYS A 73 -3.57 10.55 -19.62
N ALA A 74 -4.88 10.79 -19.55
CA ALA A 74 -5.49 12.01 -20.11
C ALA A 74 -4.91 13.29 -19.50
N LEU A 75 -4.72 13.33 -18.17
CA LEU A 75 -4.15 14.49 -17.48
C LEU A 75 -2.64 14.68 -17.77
N ALA A 76 -1.90 13.59 -17.94
CA ALA A 76 -0.50 13.65 -18.36
C ALA A 76 -0.35 14.13 -19.82
N GLU A 77 -1.33 13.83 -20.68
CA GLU A 77 -1.40 14.31 -22.07
C GLU A 77 -1.83 15.78 -22.14
N SER A 78 -2.72 16.25 -21.25
CA SER A 78 -3.19 17.65 -21.18
C SER A 78 -2.19 18.62 -20.53
N HIS A 79 -0.92 18.25 -20.43
CA HIS A 79 0.16 19.09 -19.88
C HIS A 79 0.02 19.48 -18.40
N SER A 80 -0.82 18.79 -17.62
CA SER A 80 -0.99 19.09 -16.19
C SER A 80 0.26 18.76 -15.38
N HIS A 81 0.59 19.60 -14.40
CA HIS A 81 1.74 19.36 -13.52
C HIS A 81 1.42 18.21 -12.55
N GLN A 82 2.41 17.38 -12.18
CA GLN A 82 2.19 16.22 -11.27
C GLN A 82 1.38 16.55 -9.99
N ALA A 83 1.55 17.75 -9.44
CA ALA A 83 0.79 18.19 -8.26
C ALA A 83 -0.70 18.39 -8.57
N GLU A 84 -1.03 18.92 -9.74
CA GLU A 84 -2.40 19.09 -10.22
C GLU A 84 -3.05 17.73 -10.48
N ILE A 85 -2.31 16.78 -11.08
CA ILE A 85 -2.80 15.41 -11.30
C ILE A 85 -3.11 14.73 -9.95
N CYS A 86 -2.21 14.87 -8.97
CA CYS A 86 -2.44 14.34 -7.62
C CYS A 86 -3.68 14.95 -6.96
N SER A 87 -3.84 16.28 -7.09
CA SER A 87 -4.99 17.01 -6.56
C SER A 87 -6.30 16.59 -7.21
N ALA A 88 -6.34 16.54 -8.56
CA ALA A 88 -7.51 16.19 -9.34
C ALA A 88 -8.00 14.76 -9.08
N LEU A 89 -7.09 13.84 -8.82
CA LEU A 89 -7.41 12.43 -8.59
C LEU A 89 -7.49 12.05 -7.10
N GLY A 90 -7.20 12.99 -6.20
CA GLY A 90 -7.16 12.73 -4.75
C GLY A 90 -6.13 11.66 -4.34
N ILE A 91 -5.02 11.54 -5.08
CA ILE A 91 -3.97 10.54 -4.84
C ILE A 91 -2.66 11.18 -4.38
N THR A 92 -1.83 10.39 -3.72
CA THR A 92 -0.48 10.83 -3.34
C THR A 92 0.47 10.76 -4.54
N ARG A 93 1.55 11.54 -4.46
CA ARG A 93 2.62 11.51 -5.47
C ARG A 93 3.29 10.15 -5.61
N ALA A 94 3.39 9.39 -4.53
CA ALA A 94 3.90 8.02 -4.54
C ALA A 94 2.98 7.10 -5.36
N ALA A 95 1.67 7.19 -5.14
CA ALA A 95 0.69 6.42 -5.91
C ALA A 95 0.68 6.81 -7.40
N LEU A 96 0.78 8.12 -7.71
CA LEU A 96 0.89 8.59 -9.09
C LEU A 96 2.12 8.02 -9.80
N ARG A 97 3.30 8.06 -9.15
CA ARG A 97 4.55 7.52 -9.71
C ARG A 97 4.47 6.01 -9.93
N GLU A 98 3.93 5.29 -8.96
CA GLU A 98 3.75 3.85 -9.05
C GLU A 98 2.82 3.48 -10.23
N ILE A 99 1.69 4.19 -10.40
CA ILE A 99 0.79 3.99 -11.54
C ILE A 99 1.51 4.29 -12.86
N ALA A 100 2.26 5.39 -12.91
CA ALA A 100 2.98 5.82 -14.10
C ALA A 100 4.08 4.84 -14.51
N GLU A 101 4.86 4.33 -13.55
CA GLU A 101 5.93 3.37 -13.76
C GLU A 101 5.38 2.03 -14.26
N ILE A 102 4.35 1.49 -13.60
CA ILE A 102 3.73 0.21 -13.96
C ILE A 102 3.10 0.26 -15.36
N ASN A 103 2.54 1.41 -15.75
CA ASN A 103 1.78 1.55 -17.00
C ASN A 103 2.51 2.37 -18.07
N HIS A 104 3.81 2.64 -17.88
CA HIS A 104 4.66 3.41 -18.80
C HIS A 104 4.07 4.78 -19.22
N ILE A 105 3.44 5.49 -18.28
CA ILE A 105 2.87 6.82 -18.53
C ILE A 105 3.93 7.88 -18.22
N ASN A 106 4.25 8.74 -19.19
CA ASN A 106 5.16 9.87 -18.96
C ASN A 106 4.45 11.01 -18.22
N ILE A 107 4.74 11.13 -16.93
CA ILE A 107 4.24 12.19 -16.04
C ILE A 107 5.24 13.34 -15.81
N ASP A 108 6.39 13.33 -16.48
CA ASP A 108 7.42 14.34 -16.35
C ASP A 108 7.24 15.43 -17.41
N ASN A 109 6.61 16.54 -17.01
CA ASN A 109 6.43 17.71 -17.87
C ASN A 109 7.77 18.38 -18.26
N ARG A 110 8.83 18.16 -17.46
CA ARG A 110 10.17 18.71 -17.69
C ARG A 110 10.81 18.22 -19.00
N SER A 111 10.41 17.05 -19.51
CA SER A 111 10.93 16.47 -20.75
C SER A 111 10.37 17.10 -22.04
N ARG A 112 9.28 17.89 -21.96
CA ARG A 112 8.62 18.46 -23.16
C ARG A 112 8.86 19.95 -23.38
N GLY A 113 9.40 20.66 -22.40
CA GLY A 113 9.78 22.08 -22.55
C GLY A 113 10.92 22.35 -23.55
N ALA A 114 11.66 21.31 -23.97
CA ALA A 114 12.77 21.45 -24.92
C ALA A 114 12.35 21.46 -26.40
N ARG A 115 11.08 21.20 -26.75
CA ARG A 115 10.62 21.14 -28.15
C ARG A 115 10.03 22.44 -28.70
N ASN A 116 9.83 23.47 -27.85
CA ASN A 116 9.21 24.73 -28.27
C ASN A 116 10.19 25.92 -28.29
N ALA A 117 11.51 25.66 -28.23
CA ALA A 117 12.54 26.70 -28.20
C ALA A 117 13.37 26.76 -29.50
N SER A 118 12.82 26.31 -30.63
CA SER A 118 13.54 26.27 -31.93
C SER A 118 12.75 26.87 -33.11
N ASP A 119 11.62 27.52 -32.85
CA ASP A 119 10.88 28.29 -33.86
C ASP A 119 10.77 29.75 -33.38
N THR A 120 11.87 30.49 -33.51
CA THR A 120 11.90 31.96 -33.62
C THR A 120 13.16 32.33 -34.36
#